data_AF-A0A966NS93-F1
#
_entry.id   AF-A0A966NS93-F1
#
_cell.length_a   1.000
_cell.length_b   1.000
_cell.length_c   1.000
_cell.angle_alpha   90.00
_cell.angle_beta   90.00
_cell.angle_gamma   90.00
#
_symmetry.space_group_name_H-M   'P 1'
#
loop_
_entity.id
_entity.type
_entity.pdbx_description
1 polymer ?
#
loop_
_entity_poly.entity_id
_entity_poly.type
_entity_poly.pdbx_seq_one_letter_code
_entity_poly.pdbx_strand_id
1 'polypeptide(L)'
;MSEANTPQTPELSQDGLAEDLARADLYGLLANLFFQPPDQILLDQISASGNSEAQDNQAPLANVWMNLVEAAKNSKAADWKAEYDSSFLGVGKPNVFLYGSYYLAGHLHEKPLLDIRRSLLQFGLEASDSVAETEDHIAALFEVMRYLIAGEDVGVSNLTNQRVFF
;
A
#
# COMPACT_ATOMS: atom_id res chain seq x y z
N MET A 1 43.38 -14.42 18.24
CA MET A 1 42.17 -14.65 17.44
C MET A 1 40.96 -14.48 18.35
N SER A 2 40.34 -13.31 18.31
CA SER A 2 38.93 -13.09 18.67
C SER A 2 38.65 -11.62 18.33
N GLU A 3 38.25 -11.36 17.09
CA GLU A 3 37.66 -10.06 16.74
C GLU A 3 36.22 -10.10 17.23
N ALA A 4 35.91 -9.23 18.19
CA ALA A 4 34.56 -9.01 18.66
C ALA A 4 33.73 -8.42 17.51
N ASN A 5 32.67 -9.13 17.13
CA ASN A 5 31.69 -8.67 16.17
C ASN A 5 30.82 -7.59 16.85
N THR A 6 31.20 -6.32 16.70
CA THR A 6 30.41 -5.18 17.15
C THR A 6 29.12 -5.13 16.33
N PRO A 7 27.93 -5.09 16.94
CA PRO A 7 26.69 -4.93 16.19
C PRO A 7 26.75 -3.61 15.43
N GLN A 8 26.78 -3.68 14.10
CA GLN A 8 26.63 -2.52 13.23
C GLN A 8 25.19 -2.02 13.36
N THR A 9 24.99 -0.97 14.15
CA THR A 9 23.79 -0.15 14.06
C THR A 9 23.73 0.36 12.61
N PRO A 10 22.67 0.06 11.84
CA PRO A 10 22.60 0.55 10.47
C PRO A 10 22.58 2.08 10.53
N GLU A 11 23.62 2.71 9.96
CA GLU A 11 23.61 4.16 9.75
C GLU A 11 22.49 4.47 8.76
N LEU A 12 21.50 5.28 9.19
CA LEU A 12 20.46 5.81 8.32
C LEU A 12 21.11 6.80 7.35
N SER A 13 21.38 6.37 6.12
CA SER A 13 21.80 7.26 5.05
C SER A 13 20.64 8.17 4.64
N GLN A 14 20.95 9.40 4.20
CA GLN A 14 19.92 10.31 3.65
C GLN A 14 19.18 9.67 2.47
N ASP A 15 19.88 8.87 1.66
CA ASP A 15 19.30 8.11 0.56
C ASP A 15 18.31 7.05 1.04
N GLY A 16 18.62 6.34 2.14
CA GLY A 16 17.72 5.35 2.73
C GLY A 16 16.44 5.98 3.28
N LEU A 17 16.54 7.16 3.90
CA LEU A 17 15.36 7.91 4.35
C LEU A 17 14.50 8.39 3.18
N ALA A 18 15.12 8.86 2.09
CA ALA A 18 14.39 9.28 0.90
C ALA A 18 13.68 8.10 0.20
N GLU A 19 14.33 6.93 0.14
CA GLU A 19 13.73 5.70 -0.38
C GLU A 19 12.54 5.24 0.48
N ASP A 20 12.71 5.20 1.82
CA ASP A 20 11.65 4.80 2.74
C ASP A 20 10.42 5.72 2.62
N LEU A 21 10.63 7.03 2.52
CA LEU A 21 9.54 7.98 2.28
C LEU A 21 8.84 7.73 0.93
N ALA A 22 9.61 7.55 -0.15
CA ALA A 22 9.03 7.25 -1.46
C ALA A 22 8.23 5.93 -1.45
N ARG A 23 8.71 4.92 -0.72
CA ARG A 23 8.01 3.64 -0.54
C ARG A 23 6.72 3.81 0.26
N ALA A 24 6.75 4.58 1.34
CA ALA A 24 5.57 4.89 2.14
C ALA A 24 4.51 5.67 1.34
N ASP A 25 4.92 6.64 0.54
CA ASP A 25 4.03 7.41 -0.34
C ASP A 25 3.39 6.52 -1.41
N LEU A 26 4.15 5.59 -2.00
CA LEU A 26 3.61 4.62 -2.95
C LEU A 26 2.54 3.72 -2.30
N TYR A 27 2.79 3.23 -1.08
CA TYR A 27 1.77 2.48 -0.33
C TYR A 27 0.53 3.32 -0.04
N GLY A 28 0.69 4.61 0.30
CA GLY A 28 -0.45 5.51 0.50
C GLY A 28 -1.28 5.73 -0.77
N LEU A 29 -0.62 5.87 -1.93
CA LEU A 29 -1.31 5.96 -3.22
C LEU A 29 -2.10 4.68 -3.52
N LEU A 30 -1.46 3.51 -3.34
CA LEU A 30 -2.12 2.22 -3.56
C LEU A 30 -3.30 2.03 -2.60
N ALA A 31 -3.14 2.37 -1.32
CA ALA A 31 -4.22 2.34 -0.35
C ALA A 31 -5.42 3.16 -0.83
N ASN A 32 -5.20 4.39 -1.27
CA ASN A 32 -6.27 5.25 -1.74
C ASN A 32 -6.97 4.68 -3.00
N LEU A 33 -6.19 4.24 -4.01
CA LEU A 33 -6.73 3.70 -5.27
C LEU A 33 -7.55 2.42 -5.09
N PHE A 34 -7.22 1.59 -4.09
CA PHE A 34 -7.97 0.37 -3.79
C PHE A 34 -9.11 0.59 -2.79
N PHE A 35 -9.05 1.62 -1.95
CA PHE A 35 -10.14 1.95 -1.03
C PHE A 35 -11.31 2.62 -1.74
N GLN A 36 -11.03 3.46 -2.74
CA GLN A 36 -12.05 4.17 -3.48
C GLN A 36 -11.60 4.53 -4.90
N PRO A 37 -12.54 4.73 -5.84
CA PRO A 37 -12.23 5.23 -7.17
C PRO A 37 -11.59 6.63 -7.09
N PRO A 38 -10.51 6.89 -7.86
CA PRO A 38 -9.82 8.17 -7.84
C PRO A 38 -10.71 9.31 -8.37
N ASP A 39 -10.58 10.48 -7.77
CA ASP A 39 -11.17 11.71 -8.30
C ASP A 39 -10.29 12.32 -9.41
N GLN A 40 -10.82 13.34 -10.09
CA GLN A 40 -10.09 13.96 -11.19
C GLN A 40 -8.81 14.67 -10.72
N ILE A 41 -8.79 15.18 -9.48
CA ILE A 41 -7.62 15.86 -8.92
C ILE A 41 -6.45 14.88 -8.80
N LEU A 42 -6.70 13.68 -8.27
CA LEU A 42 -5.68 12.63 -8.16
C LEU A 42 -5.21 12.15 -9.53
N LEU A 43 -6.11 11.97 -10.49
CA LEU A 43 -5.74 11.59 -11.86
C LEU A 43 -4.87 12.66 -12.55
N ASP A 44 -5.16 13.93 -12.34
CA ASP A 44 -4.37 15.04 -12.87
C ASP A 44 -2.97 15.08 -12.23
N GLN A 45 -2.87 14.82 -10.92
CA GLN A 45 -1.60 14.70 -10.19
C GLN A 45 -0.74 13.54 -10.70
N ILE A 46 -1.33 12.35 -10.87
CA ILE A 46 -0.67 11.18 -11.45
C ILE A 46 -0.18 11.51 -12.86
N SER A 47 -1.04 12.11 -13.69
CA SER A 47 -0.69 12.49 -15.06
C SER A 47 0.49 13.46 -15.14
N ALA A 48 0.59 14.40 -14.19
CA ALA A 48 1.67 15.37 -14.12
C ALA A 48 3.01 14.78 -13.66
N SER A 49 2.98 13.69 -12.87
CA SER A 49 4.18 13.05 -12.31
C SER A 49 5.09 12.43 -13.37
N GLY A 50 4.55 12.01 -14.52
CA GLY A 50 5.30 11.40 -15.61
C GLY A 50 6.18 12.37 -16.42
N ASN A 51 6.19 13.66 -16.08
CA ASN A 51 7.09 14.65 -16.68
C ASN A 51 8.42 14.77 -15.92
N SER A 52 8.58 14.04 -14.80
CA SER A 52 9.84 13.98 -14.08
C SER A 52 10.89 13.23 -14.92
N GLU A 53 12.06 13.84 -15.11
CA GLU A 53 13.22 13.23 -15.76
C GLU A 53 13.77 12.08 -14.90
N ALA A 54 13.05 10.96 -14.85
CA ALA A 54 13.59 9.73 -14.29
C ALA A 54 14.70 9.25 -15.25
N GLN A 55 15.95 9.52 -14.88
CA GLN A 55 17.16 9.23 -15.65
C GLN A 55 17.39 7.74 -15.92
N ASP A 56 16.55 6.85 -15.40
CA ASP A 56 16.68 5.41 -15.54
C ASP A 56 15.36 4.72 -15.92
N ASN A 57 14.94 4.89 -17.18
CA ASN A 57 13.81 4.19 -17.81
C ASN A 57 14.01 2.65 -17.91
N GLN A 58 15.00 2.07 -17.22
CA GLN A 58 15.21 0.62 -17.18
C GLN A 58 14.63 -0.06 -15.93
N ALA A 59 14.20 0.70 -14.92
CA ALA A 59 13.59 0.11 -13.73
C ALA A 59 12.17 -0.44 -14.02
N PRO A 60 11.85 -1.69 -13.63
CA PRO A 60 10.52 -2.27 -13.87
C PRO A 60 9.36 -1.43 -13.34
N LEU A 61 9.52 -0.80 -12.17
CA LEU A 61 8.51 0.07 -11.57
C LEU A 61 8.26 1.33 -12.40
N ALA A 62 9.32 1.93 -12.98
CA ALA A 62 9.18 3.11 -13.82
C ALA A 62 8.30 2.83 -15.05
N ASN A 63 8.45 1.65 -15.66
CA ASN A 63 7.63 1.24 -16.81
C ASN A 63 6.15 1.07 -16.43
N VAL A 64 5.86 0.44 -15.29
CA VAL A 64 4.48 0.29 -14.80
C VAL A 64 3.87 1.63 -14.42
N TRP A 65 4.67 2.53 -13.83
CA TRP A 65 4.25 3.89 -13.50
C TRP A 65 3.84 4.67 -14.75
N MET A 66 4.62 4.57 -15.84
CA MET A 66 4.28 5.25 -17.09
C MET A 66 2.98 4.73 -17.71
N ASN A 67 2.65 3.44 -17.56
CA ASN A 67 1.34 2.91 -17.97
C ASN A 67 0.20 3.53 -17.15
N LEU A 68 0.39 3.69 -15.84
CA LEU A 68 -0.59 4.36 -14.97
C LEU A 68 -0.77 5.84 -15.35
N VAL A 69 0.33 6.55 -15.64
CA VAL A 69 0.31 7.92 -16.14
C VAL A 69 -0.46 8.01 -17.46
N GLU A 70 -0.23 7.10 -18.40
CA GLU A 70 -0.93 7.06 -19.68
C GLU A 70 -2.42 6.78 -19.51
N ALA A 71 -2.77 5.83 -18.63
CA ALA A 71 -4.17 5.54 -18.31
C ALA A 71 -4.88 6.77 -17.72
N ALA A 72 -4.25 7.44 -16.74
CA ALA A 72 -4.79 8.65 -16.12
C ALA A 72 -4.96 9.81 -17.12
N LYS A 73 -4.02 9.99 -18.06
CA LYS A 73 -4.12 11.02 -19.12
C LYS A 73 -5.27 10.79 -20.09
N ASN A 74 -5.60 9.53 -20.36
CA ASN A 74 -6.53 9.13 -21.42
C ASN A 74 -7.95 8.81 -20.91
N SER A 75 -8.25 9.09 -19.64
CA SER A 75 -9.54 8.76 -19.02
C SER A 75 -9.99 9.84 -18.04
N LYS A 76 -11.25 9.79 -17.61
CA LYS A 76 -11.82 10.70 -16.61
C LYS A 76 -12.19 9.93 -15.36
N ALA A 77 -12.34 10.64 -14.24
CA ALA A 77 -12.76 10.04 -12.96
C ALA A 77 -14.05 9.20 -13.08
N ALA A 78 -14.97 9.58 -13.97
CA ALA A 78 -16.19 8.81 -14.23
C ALA A 78 -15.92 7.42 -14.84
N ASP A 79 -14.91 7.29 -15.70
CA ASP A 79 -14.53 6.02 -16.32
C ASP A 79 -13.91 5.09 -15.26
N TRP A 80 -13.02 5.62 -14.43
CA TRP A 80 -12.43 4.90 -13.28
C TRP A 80 -13.48 4.46 -12.27
N LYS A 81 -14.46 5.34 -11.97
CA LYS A 81 -15.59 5.00 -11.10
C LYS A 81 -16.37 3.82 -11.62
N ALA A 82 -16.71 3.82 -12.92
CA ALA A 82 -17.46 2.75 -13.54
C ALA A 82 -16.67 1.42 -13.50
N GLU A 83 -15.36 1.47 -13.79
CA GLU A 83 -14.49 0.29 -13.73
C GLU A 83 -14.36 -0.25 -12.30
N TYR A 84 -14.12 0.63 -11.32
CA TYR A 84 -14.03 0.29 -9.90
C TYR A 84 -15.31 -0.40 -9.42
N ASP A 85 -16.47 0.19 -9.72
CA ASP A 85 -17.76 -0.38 -9.35
C ASP A 85 -17.96 -1.75 -9.99
N SER A 86 -17.65 -1.89 -11.27
CA SER A 86 -17.82 -3.17 -11.99
C SER A 86 -16.87 -4.27 -11.49
N SER A 87 -15.66 -3.88 -11.05
CA SER A 87 -14.61 -4.82 -10.67
C SER A 87 -14.73 -5.25 -9.21
N PHE A 88 -15.06 -4.32 -8.31
CA PHE A 88 -14.95 -4.51 -6.86
C PHE A 88 -16.29 -4.47 -6.12
N LEU A 89 -17.30 -3.73 -6.62
CA LEU A 89 -18.56 -3.49 -5.90
C LEU A 89 -19.82 -4.08 -6.57
N GLY A 90 -19.68 -4.67 -7.77
CA GLY A 90 -20.80 -5.06 -8.62
C GLY A 90 -21.88 -5.92 -7.93
N VAL A 91 -23.12 -5.83 -8.43
CA VAL A 91 -24.26 -6.56 -7.86
C VAL A 91 -24.06 -8.07 -8.00
N GLY A 92 -23.78 -8.74 -6.89
CA GLY A 92 -23.52 -10.18 -6.84
C GLY A 92 -22.09 -10.48 -6.45
N LYS A 93 -21.40 -11.30 -7.25
CA LYS A 93 -19.99 -11.66 -7.02
C LYS A 93 -19.11 -10.63 -7.74
N PRO A 94 -18.25 -9.88 -7.04
CA PRO A 94 -17.30 -8.98 -7.70
C PRO A 94 -16.29 -9.78 -8.52
N ASN A 95 -15.73 -9.16 -9.56
CA ASN A 95 -14.69 -9.77 -10.38
C ASN A 95 -13.44 -10.07 -9.54
N VAL A 96 -13.13 -9.15 -8.62
CA VAL A 96 -11.98 -9.24 -7.71
C VAL A 96 -12.47 -8.91 -6.30
N PHE A 97 -12.18 -9.77 -5.35
CA PHE A 97 -12.39 -9.46 -3.94
C PHE A 97 -11.19 -8.66 -3.45
N LEU A 98 -11.42 -7.66 -2.59
CA LEU A 98 -10.34 -6.84 -2.03
C LEU A 98 -9.83 -7.36 -0.69
N TYR A 99 -10.19 -8.58 -0.31
CA TYR A 99 -9.98 -9.13 1.03
C TYR A 99 -9.07 -10.36 0.98
N GLY A 100 -8.00 -10.35 1.80
CA GLY A 100 -7.02 -11.43 1.85
C GLY A 100 -7.63 -12.78 2.28
N SER A 101 -8.60 -12.76 3.21
CA SER A 101 -9.29 -13.98 3.68
C SER A 101 -9.91 -14.78 2.53
N TYR A 102 -10.47 -14.13 1.53
CA TYR A 102 -11.08 -14.81 0.38
C TYR A 102 -10.05 -15.63 -0.42
N TYR A 103 -8.84 -15.09 -0.63
CA TYR A 103 -7.80 -15.79 -1.41
C TYR A 103 -7.07 -16.86 -0.61
N LEU A 104 -6.94 -16.67 0.70
CA LEU A 104 -6.20 -17.59 1.58
C LEU A 104 -7.07 -18.71 2.16
N ALA A 105 -8.38 -18.46 2.36
CA ALA A 105 -9.30 -19.40 3.01
C ALA A 105 -10.58 -19.67 2.20
N GLY A 106 -10.79 -18.99 1.07
CA GLY A 106 -11.93 -19.21 0.16
C GLY A 106 -13.20 -18.42 0.52
N HIS A 107 -13.26 -17.79 1.70
CA HIS A 107 -14.40 -17.01 2.17
C HIS A 107 -13.93 -15.74 2.91
N LEU A 108 -14.82 -14.75 2.99
CA LEU A 108 -14.57 -13.51 3.73
C LEU A 108 -14.61 -13.74 5.24
N HIS A 109 -13.84 -12.93 5.97
CA HIS A 109 -13.81 -12.89 7.44
C HIS A 109 -13.36 -14.21 8.12
N GLU A 110 -12.56 -14.98 7.41
CA GLU A 110 -12.00 -16.23 7.90
C GLU A 110 -10.76 -16.02 8.79
N LYS A 111 -10.14 -17.13 9.23
CA LYS A 111 -8.95 -17.15 10.07
C LYS A 111 -7.85 -16.11 9.71
N PRO A 112 -7.51 -15.84 8.42
CA PRO A 112 -6.51 -14.83 8.08
C PRO A 112 -6.79 -13.43 8.65
N LEU A 113 -8.07 -13.02 8.72
CA LEU A 113 -8.45 -11.75 9.33
C LEU A 113 -8.14 -11.69 10.83
N LEU A 114 -8.33 -12.81 11.54
CA LEU A 114 -7.98 -12.89 12.97
C LEU A 114 -6.48 -12.77 13.19
N ASP A 115 -5.68 -13.35 12.28
CA ASP A 115 -4.22 -13.27 12.37
C ASP A 115 -3.74 -11.83 12.12
N ILE A 116 -4.34 -11.12 11.15
CA ILE A 116 -4.09 -9.68 10.93
C ILE A 116 -4.45 -8.86 12.16
N ARG A 117 -5.64 -9.05 12.75
CA ARG A 117 -6.06 -8.33 13.97
C ARG A 117 -5.09 -8.53 15.13
N ARG A 118 -4.55 -9.74 15.31
CA ARG A 118 -3.53 -10.01 16.33
C ARG A 118 -2.24 -9.24 16.07
N SER A 119 -1.80 -9.16 14.82
CA SER A 119 -0.62 -8.37 14.45
C SER A 119 -0.85 -6.87 14.70
N LEU A 120 -2.01 -6.35 14.33
CA LEU A 120 -2.36 -4.94 14.58
C LEU A 120 -2.37 -4.60 16.07
N LEU A 121 -2.92 -5.47 16.92
CA LEU A 121 -2.85 -5.31 18.38
C LEU A 121 -1.41 -5.29 18.90
N GLN A 122 -0.49 -6.06 18.33
CA GLN A 122 0.94 -6.01 18.71
C GLN A 122 1.60 -4.69 18.31
N PHE A 123 1.10 -4.04 17.26
CA PHE A 123 1.53 -2.72 16.80
C PHE A 123 0.80 -1.57 17.51
N GLY A 124 -0.14 -1.87 18.43
CA GLY A 124 -0.96 -0.85 19.08
C GLY A 124 -1.97 -0.17 18.13
N LEU A 125 -2.30 -0.82 17.02
CA LEU A 125 -3.25 -0.34 16.02
C LEU A 125 -4.62 -0.99 16.25
N GLU A 126 -5.66 -0.18 16.10
CA GLU A 126 -7.06 -0.59 16.27
C GLU A 126 -7.88 -0.21 15.03
N ALA A 127 -8.98 -0.92 14.82
CA ALA A 127 -9.92 -0.58 13.76
C ALA A 127 -10.60 0.76 14.04
N SER A 128 -10.86 1.53 12.98
CA SER A 128 -11.67 2.73 13.09
C SER A 128 -13.16 2.40 12.99
N ASP A 129 -13.97 2.91 13.90
CA ASP A 129 -15.44 2.81 13.85
C ASP A 129 -16.05 3.53 12.63
N SER A 130 -15.27 4.37 11.94
CA SER A 130 -15.70 5.13 10.76
C SER A 130 -15.53 4.38 9.43
N VAL A 131 -14.92 3.19 9.43
CA VAL A 131 -14.58 2.40 8.24
C VAL A 131 -15.38 1.10 8.28
N ALA A 132 -16.04 0.75 7.18
CA ALA A 132 -16.90 -0.44 7.14
C ALA A 132 -16.12 -1.71 6.75
N GLU A 133 -15.04 -1.52 5.99
CA GLU A 133 -14.13 -2.53 5.50
C GLU A 133 -13.34 -3.16 6.66
N THR A 134 -13.14 -4.48 6.61
CA THR A 134 -12.32 -5.20 7.58
C THR A 134 -10.82 -5.00 7.33
N GLU A 135 -10.02 -5.31 8.34
CA GLU A 135 -8.58 -5.06 8.37
C GLU A 135 -7.78 -5.90 7.37
N ASP A 136 -8.38 -6.95 6.80
CA ASP A 136 -7.80 -7.74 5.71
C ASP A 136 -8.13 -7.20 4.31
N HIS A 137 -8.79 -6.04 4.23
CA HIS A 137 -8.91 -5.28 3.00
C HIS A 137 -7.52 -4.82 2.52
N ILE A 138 -7.22 -4.97 1.23
CA ILE A 138 -5.88 -4.69 0.68
C ILE A 138 -5.43 -3.25 0.93
N ALA A 139 -6.36 -2.29 0.88
CA ALA A 139 -6.07 -0.89 1.22
C ALA A 139 -5.64 -0.72 2.70
N ALA A 140 -6.26 -1.44 3.63
CA ALA A 140 -5.88 -1.42 5.03
C ALA A 140 -4.46 -1.98 5.23
N LEU A 141 -4.12 -3.08 4.52
CA LEU A 141 -2.78 -3.65 4.55
C LEU A 141 -1.72 -2.67 4.01
N PHE A 142 -2.04 -1.90 2.97
CA PHE A 142 -1.16 -0.86 2.45
C PHE A 142 -0.97 0.31 3.44
N GLU A 143 -2.04 0.76 4.12
CA GLU A 143 -1.91 1.78 5.18
C GLU A 143 -1.05 1.29 6.35
N VAL A 144 -1.20 0.03 6.76
CA VAL A 144 -0.37 -0.55 7.82
C VAL A 144 1.09 -0.57 7.39
N MET A 145 1.40 -0.99 6.15
CA MET A 145 2.77 -0.97 5.67
C MET A 145 3.33 0.47 5.57
N ARG A 146 2.53 1.43 5.10
CA ARG A 146 2.90 2.85 5.11
C ARG A 146 3.25 3.34 6.52
N TYR A 147 2.44 2.99 7.51
CA TYR A 147 2.71 3.28 8.92
C TYR A 147 4.00 2.59 9.42
N LEU A 148 4.20 1.31 9.13
CA LEU A 148 5.40 0.58 9.53
C LEU A 148 6.70 1.10 8.89
N ILE A 149 6.61 1.88 7.80
CA ILE A 149 7.75 2.51 7.13
C ILE A 149 8.02 3.91 7.69
N ALA A 150 6.99 4.77 7.76
CA ALA A 150 7.17 6.20 8.01
C ALA A 150 6.44 6.71 9.28
N GLY A 151 5.92 5.82 10.12
CA GLY A 151 5.28 6.16 11.38
C GLY A 151 6.25 6.75 12.41
N GLU A 152 5.73 7.60 13.30
CA GLU A 152 6.53 8.30 14.30
C GLU A 152 7.04 7.39 15.43
N ASP A 153 6.29 6.31 15.73
CA ASP A 153 6.70 5.33 16.74
C ASP A 153 7.75 4.39 16.14
N VAL A 154 9.03 4.69 16.38
CA VAL A 154 10.17 3.88 15.92
C VAL A 154 10.23 2.47 16.53
N GLY A 155 9.57 2.24 17.67
CA GLY A 155 9.45 0.92 18.28
C GLY A 155 8.57 -0.02 17.44
N VAL A 156 7.64 0.55 16.69
CA VAL A 156 6.72 -0.17 15.81
C VAL A 156 7.13 -0.02 14.33
N SER A 157 7.51 1.18 13.91
CA SER A 157 7.82 1.57 12.53
C SER A 157 9.27 1.28 12.20
N ASN A 158 9.54 0.00 11.92
CA ASN A 158 10.88 -0.48 11.60
C ASN A 158 10.84 -1.65 10.61
N LEU A 159 11.98 -1.91 9.98
CA LEU A 159 12.11 -2.95 8.95
C LEU A 159 11.78 -4.36 9.46
N THR A 160 11.98 -4.64 10.75
CA THR A 160 11.63 -5.94 11.34
C THR A 160 10.13 -6.16 11.29
N ASN A 161 9.34 -5.18 11.74
CA ASN A 161 7.89 -5.29 11.73
C ASN A 161 7.32 -5.26 10.30
N GLN A 162 7.91 -4.50 9.37
CA GLN A 162 7.56 -4.55 7.95
C GLN A 162 7.67 -5.98 7.39
N ARG A 163 8.77 -6.69 7.70
CA ARG A 163 9.02 -8.07 7.26
C ARG A 163 8.21 -9.15 7.98
N VAL A 164 7.73 -8.86 9.19
CA VAL A 164 6.86 -9.79 9.93
C VAL A 164 5.42 -9.69 9.44
N PHE A 165 5.01 -8.49 9.01
CA PHE A 165 3.64 -8.26 8.58
C PHE A 165 3.36 -8.72 7.13
N PHE A 166 4.31 -8.56 6.20
CA PHE A 166 4.23 -9.00 4.79
C PHE A 166 5.17 -10.17 4.50
#